data_AF-A0A969K744-F1
#
_entry.id   AF-A0A969K744-F1
#
_cell.length_a   1.000
_cell.length_b   1.000
_cell.length_c   1.000
_cell.angle_alpha   90.00
_cell.angle_beta   90.00
_cell.angle_gamma   90.00
#
_symmetry.space_group_name_H-M   'P 1'
#
loop_
_entity.id
_entity.type
_entity.pdbx_description
1 polymer ?
#
loop_
_entity_poly.entity_id
_entity_poly.type
_entity_poly.pdbx_seq_one_letter_code
_entity_poly.pdbx_strand_id
1 'polypeptide(L)'
;MHIADGFLPARVCIASYAATGALAWYSFRRIAREPNAQEQIPKTALLSAAFFAVSSLHIPIPPTSVHPILNGLLGAVLVLTQARKKVAW
;
A
#
# COMPACT_ATOMS: atom_id res chain seq x y z
N MET A 1 10.67 -4.15 0.80
CA MET A 1 12.04 -4.02 0.26
C MET A 1 12.04 -4.60 -1.15
N HIS A 2 12.70 -3.92 -2.09
CA HIS A 2 12.92 -4.48 -3.43
C HIS A 2 14.01 -5.55 -3.32
N ILE A 3 13.73 -6.76 -3.82
CA ILE A 3 14.72 -7.82 -3.91
C ILE A 3 15.35 -7.70 -5.29
N ALA A 4 16.66 -7.83 -5.40
CA ALA A 4 17.34 -7.75 -6.69
C ALA A 4 16.81 -8.81 -7.67
N ASP A 5 16.62 -8.42 -8.93
CA ASP A 5 16.14 -9.31 -9.98
C ASP A 5 17.12 -10.47 -10.20
N GLY A 6 16.58 -11.67 -10.41
CA GLY A 6 17.39 -12.88 -10.62
C GLY A 6 17.89 -13.59 -9.35
N PHE A 7 17.66 -13.02 -8.16
CA PHE A 7 18.07 -13.65 -6.89
C PHE A 7 17.09 -14.74 -6.41
N LEU A 8 15.83 -14.68 -6.86
CA LEU A 8 14.77 -15.59 -6.45
C LEU A 8 14.55 -16.72 -7.49
N PRO A 9 14.31 -17.97 -7.06
CA PRO A 9 13.94 -19.05 -7.97
C PRO A 9 12.64 -18.72 -8.71
N ALA A 10 12.55 -19.05 -10.00
CA ALA A 10 11.36 -18.78 -10.83
C ALA A 10 10.04 -19.27 -10.19
N ARG A 11 10.07 -20.39 -9.47
CA ARG A 11 8.92 -20.92 -8.71
C ARG A 11 8.40 -19.95 -7.65
N VAL A 12 9.29 -19.30 -6.90
CA VAL A 12 8.94 -18.34 -5.84
C VAL A 12 8.37 -17.07 -6.46
N CYS A 13 8.96 -16.60 -7.57
CA CYS A 13 8.43 -15.45 -8.30
C CYS A 13 7.01 -15.71 -8.81
N ILE A 14 6.76 -16.85 -9.46
CA ILE A 14 5.42 -17.19 -9.96
C ILE A 14 4.41 -17.28 -8.80
N ALA A 15 4.80 -17.91 -7.68
CA ALA A 15 3.93 -18.02 -6.51
C ALA A 15 3.60 -16.65 -5.90
N SER A 16 4.59 -15.76 -5.74
CA SER A 16 4.37 -14.42 -5.18
C SER A 16 3.57 -13.52 -6.12
N TYR A 17 3.78 -13.61 -7.44
CA TYR A 17 2.96 -12.93 -8.44
C TYR A 17 1.51 -13.41 -8.40
N ALA A 18 1.28 -14.71 -8.34
CA ALA A 18 -0.07 -15.27 -8.25
C ALA A 18 -0.80 -14.81 -6.97
N ALA A 19 -0.11 -14.88 -5.82
CA ALA A 19 -0.66 -14.43 -4.55
C ALA A 19 -0.98 -12.92 -4.56
N THR A 20 -0.04 -12.09 -5.04
CA THR A 20 -0.22 -10.64 -5.14
C THR A 20 -1.33 -10.27 -6.12
N GLY A 21 -1.41 -10.96 -7.26
CA GLY A 21 -2.45 -10.77 -8.26
C GLY A 21 -3.84 -11.10 -7.72
N ALA A 22 -3.98 -12.20 -6.97
CA ALA A 22 -5.24 -12.57 -6.33
C ALA A 22 -5.68 -11.52 -5.29
N LEU A 23 -4.74 -11.01 -4.49
CA LEU A 23 -5.01 -9.96 -3.51
C LEU A 23 -5.41 -8.63 -4.15
N ALA A 24 -4.73 -8.25 -5.24
CA ALA A 24 -5.05 -7.06 -6.02
C ALA A 24 -6.45 -7.17 -6.64
N TRP A 25 -6.76 -8.31 -7.24
CA TRP A 25 -8.08 -8.59 -7.79
C TRP A 25 -9.20 -8.48 -6.75
N TYR A 26 -8.99 -9.09 -5.58
CA TYR A 26 -9.93 -9.00 -4.46
C TYR A 26 -10.14 -7.54 -4.02
N SER A 27 -9.06 -6.76 -3.92
CA SER A 27 -9.10 -5.36 -3.52
C SER A 27 -9.86 -4.49 -4.53
N PHE A 28 -9.62 -4.66 -5.82
CA PHE A 28 -10.35 -3.95 -6.88
C PHE A 28 -11.84 -4.29 -6.88
N ARG A 29 -12.20 -5.57 -6.70
CA ARG A 29 -13.60 -5.97 -6.57
C ARG A 29 -14.29 -5.33 -5.37
N ARG A 30 -13.57 -5.13 -4.25
CA ARG A 30 -14.11 -4.47 -3.06
C ARG A 30 -14.33 -2.98 -3.29
N ILE A 31 -13.39 -2.30 -3.96
CA ILE A 31 -13.51 -0.87 -4.32
C ILE A 31 -14.69 -0.67 -5.29
N ALA A 32 -14.84 -1.52 -6.29
CA ALA A 32 -15.93 -1.43 -7.27
C ALA A 32 -17.32 -1.64 -6.68
N ARG A 33 -17.43 -2.34 -5.55
CA ARG A 33 -18.69 -2.54 -4.83
C ARG A 33 -19.06 -1.40 -3.89
N GLU A 34 -18.16 -0.43 -3.70
CA GLU A 34 -18.40 0.67 -2.77
C GLU A 34 -19.14 1.82 -3.49
N PRO A 35 -20.38 2.15 -3.08
CA PRO A 35 -21.22 3.10 -3.81
C PRO A 35 -20.68 4.53 -3.80
N ASN A 36 -19.76 4.86 -2.88
CA ASN A 36 -19.16 6.18 -2.75
C ASN A 36 -17.65 6.17 -3.03
N ALA A 37 -17.20 5.37 -3.99
CA ALA A 37 -15.79 5.24 -4.35
C ALA A 37 -15.20 6.57 -4.87
N GLN A 38 -15.96 7.37 -5.61
CA GLN A 38 -15.48 8.63 -6.21
C GLN A 38 -15.01 9.66 -5.17
N GLU A 39 -15.67 9.76 -4.01
CA GLU A 39 -15.22 10.64 -2.93
C GLU A 39 -13.95 10.15 -2.23
N GLN A 40 -13.65 8.85 -2.32
CA GLN A 40 -12.52 8.23 -1.63
C GLN A 40 -11.24 8.30 -2.47
N ILE A 41 -11.35 8.29 -3.80
CA ILE A 41 -10.21 8.33 -4.73
C ILE A 41 -9.24 9.49 -4.42
N PRO A 42 -9.68 10.77 -4.29
CA PRO A 42 -8.77 11.87 -4.04
C PRO A 42 -8.06 11.77 -2.68
N LYS A 43 -8.76 11.28 -1.64
CA LYS A 43 -8.20 11.12 -0.30
C LYS A 43 -7.12 10.05 -0.27
N THR A 44 -7.40 8.90 -0.90
CA THR A 44 -6.43 7.80 -0.99
C THR A 44 -5.23 8.18 -1.84
N ALA A 45 -5.43 8.93 -2.94
CA ALA A 45 -4.34 9.45 -3.77
C ALA A 45 -3.44 10.40 -2.99
N LEU A 46 -4.00 11.37 -2.26
CA LEU A 46 -3.21 12.34 -1.49
C LEU A 46 -2.43 11.66 -0.35
N LEU A 47 -3.06 10.75 0.39
CA LEU A 47 -2.38 9.97 1.42
C LEU A 47 -1.26 9.13 0.81
N SER A 48 -1.53 8.40 -0.27
CA SER A 48 -0.49 7.61 -0.95
C SER A 48 0.68 8.47 -1.42
N ALA A 49 0.41 9.65 -2.00
CA ALA A 49 1.44 10.58 -2.44
C ALA A 49 2.27 11.13 -1.27
N ALA A 50 1.63 11.54 -0.17
CA ALA A 50 2.31 12.04 1.02
C ALA A 50 3.19 10.96 1.66
N PHE A 51 2.66 9.75 1.84
CA PHE A 51 3.41 8.64 2.42
C PHE A 51 4.54 8.15 1.51
N PHE A 52 4.35 8.19 0.18
CA PHE A 52 5.41 7.90 -0.78
C PHE A 52 6.53 8.94 -0.74
N ALA A 53 6.18 10.23 -0.73
CA ALA A 53 7.13 11.33 -0.63
C ALA A 53 7.95 11.27 0.68
N VAL A 54 7.29 10.98 1.80
CA VAL A 54 7.96 10.79 3.09
C VAL A 54 8.81 9.51 3.10
N SER A 55 8.33 8.43 2.48
CA SER A 55 9.12 7.20 2.36
C SER A 55 10.42 7.47 1.61
N SER A 56 10.36 8.25 0.53
CA SER A 56 11.52 8.65 -0.27
C SER A 56 12.58 9.49 0.47
N LEU A 57 12.30 9.94 1.71
CA LEU A 57 13.30 10.60 2.54
C LEU A 57 14.31 9.57 3.06
N HIS A 58 15.55 9.76 2.67
CA HIS A 58 16.67 8.96 3.16
C HIS A 58 17.29 9.67 4.37
N ILE A 59 17.22 9.04 5.54
CA ILE A 59 17.87 9.55 6.74
C ILE A 59 19.18 8.77 6.89
N PRO A 60 20.34 9.39 6.61
CA PRO A 60 21.63 8.74 6.82
C PRO A 60 21.91 8.67 8.33
N ILE A 61 21.70 7.50 8.92
CA ILE A 61 22.15 7.20 10.28
C ILE A 61 23.39 6.29 10.12
N PRO A 62 24.61 6.72 10.45
CA PRO A 62 25.76 5.81 10.41
C PRO A 62 25.52 4.67 11.42
N PRO A 63 25.58 3.36 11.09
CA PRO A 63 26.23 2.67 9.96
C PRO A 63 25.31 2.20 8.80
N THR A 64 24.02 2.55 8.78
CA THR A 64 23.06 2.10 7.76
C THR A 64 22.01 3.16 7.44
N SER A 65 21.81 3.47 6.16
CA SER A 65 20.69 4.31 5.72
C SER A 65 19.36 3.59 5.95
N VAL A 66 18.48 4.18 6.77
CA VAL A 66 17.12 3.67 6.96
C VAL A 66 16.15 4.42 6.07
N HIS A 67 15.32 3.66 5.36
CA HIS A 67 14.23 4.19 4.56
C HIS A 67 12.92 3.94 5.33
N PRO A 68 12.15 4.98 5.70
CA PRO A 68 10.91 4.79 6.44
C PRO A 68 9.87 4.12 5.54
N ILE A 69 9.65 2.82 5.76
CA ILE A 69 8.61 2.04 5.06
C ILE A 69 7.28 2.28 5.79
N LEU A 70 6.61 3.39 5.47
CA LEU A 70 5.36 3.82 6.11
C LEU A 70 4.11 3.12 5.57
N ASN A 71 4.27 1.99 4.87
CA ASN A 71 3.18 1.25 4.25
C ASN A 71 2.13 0.77 5.27
N GLY A 72 2.57 0.34 6.46
CA GLY A 72 1.67 -0.08 7.54
C GLY A 72 0.84 1.07 8.12
N LEU A 73 1.45 2.26 8.26
CA LEU A 73 0.76 3.45 8.76
C LEU A 73 -0.26 3.99 7.75
N LEU A 74 0.09 3.98 6.45
CA LEU A 74 -0.85 4.31 5.37
C LEU A 74 -2.09 3.40 5.41
N GLY A 75 -1.89 2.08 5.55
CA GLY A 75 -2.97 1.10 5.66
C GLY A 75 -3.86 1.35 6.88
N ALA A 76 -3.27 1.61 8.06
CA ALA A 76 -4.02 1.90 9.28
C ALA A 76 -4.85 3.19 9.15
N VAL A 77 -4.25 4.27 8.63
CA VAL A 77 -4.95 5.56 8.46
C VAL A 77 -6.08 5.44 7.44
N LEU A 78 -5.88 4.73 6.32
CA LEU A 78 -6.93 4.49 5.34
C LEU A 78 -8.07 3.63 5.92
N VAL A 79 -7.76 2.54 6.62
CA VAL A 79 -8.80 1.71 7.25
C VAL A 79 -9.58 2.50 8.31
N LEU A 80 -8.90 3.27 9.17
CA LEU A 80 -9.55 4.08 10.20
C LEU A 80 -10.43 5.19 9.61
N THR A 81 -9.94 5.90 8.59
CA THR A 81 -10.71 6.98 7.93
C THR A 81 -11.94 6.45 7.18
N GLN A 82 -11.84 5.27 6.57
CA GLN A 82 -12.96 4.62 5.90
C GLN A 82 -13.94 3.96 6.88
N ALA A 83 -13.45 3.34 7.95
CA ALA A 83 -14.29 2.75 9.00
C ALA A 83 -15.13 3.82 9.73
N ARG A 84 -14.56 5.01 9.99
CA ARG A 84 -15.31 6.12 10.59
C ARG A 84 -16.45 6.65 9.72
N LYS A 85 -16.34 6.54 8.39
CA LYS A 85 -17.42 6.92 7.46
C LYS A 85 -18.57 5.90 7.42
N LYS A 86 -18.30 4.61 7.65
CA LYS A 86 -19.33 3.55 7.70
C LYS A 86 -20.14 3.51 9.01
N VAL A 87 -19.64 4.11 10.09
CA VAL A 87 -20.32 4.13 11.40
C VAL A 87 -21.19 5.38 11.59
N ALA A 88 -21.08 6.37 10.71
CA ALA A 88 -21.79 7.65 10.82
C ALA A 88 -23.21 7.65 10.20
N TRP A 89 -23.73 6.48 9.82
CA TRP A 89 -25.09 6.28 9.29
C TRP A 89 -25.66 4.96 9.81
#